data_AF-A0A096B1I9-F1
#
_entry.id   AF-A0A096B1I9-F1
#
_cell.length_a   1.000
_cell.length_b   1.000
_cell.length_c   1.000
_cell.angle_alpha   90.00
_cell.angle_beta   90.00
_cell.angle_gamma   90.00
#
_symmetry.space_group_name_H-M   'P 1'
#
loop_
_entity.id
_entity.type
_entity.pdbx_description
1 polymer ?
#
loop_
_entity_poly.entity_id
_entity_poly.type
_entity_poly.pdbx_seq_one_letter_code
_entity_poly.pdbx_strand_id
1 'polypeptide(L)'
;MIASVSYIEESFKKYNHQIFDDCLPIPVIKLSRAKTRLGQMAYKRKVRLGHIEYYDFRISISTAYDLLQDALDDVIIHEMIHYYIAYKGIRDSSAHGKMFRSLMSVVNTRHGRHVSVSVKQRNLKEMVEP
;
A
#
# COMPACT_ATOMS: atom_id res chain seq x y z
N MET A 1 -6.85 -13.05 -9.36
CA MET A 1 -5.72 -12.70 -10.24
C MET A 1 -4.41 -12.68 -9.48
N ILE A 2 -3.30 -12.99 -10.18
CA ILE A 2 -1.94 -12.78 -9.68
C ILE A 2 -1.56 -11.32 -9.89
N ALA A 3 -0.95 -10.70 -8.88
CA ALA A 3 -0.42 -9.35 -9.00
C ALA A 3 0.71 -9.30 -10.06
N SER A 4 0.60 -8.36 -11.00
CA SER A 4 1.66 -8.03 -11.97
C SER A 4 2.18 -6.62 -11.73
N VAL A 5 3.41 -6.34 -12.19
CA VAL A 5 3.98 -4.99 -12.06
C VAL A 5 3.13 -3.95 -12.78
N SER A 6 2.68 -4.25 -14.01
CA SER A 6 1.84 -3.34 -14.80
C SER A 6 0.52 -3.02 -14.10
N TYR A 7 -0.15 -4.04 -13.57
CA TYR A 7 -1.40 -3.86 -12.83
C TYR A 7 -1.21 -2.96 -11.61
N ILE A 8 -0.16 -3.22 -10.82
CA ILE A 8 0.12 -2.42 -9.62
C ILE A 8 0.41 -0.97 -10.00
N GLU A 9 1.16 -0.73 -11.07
CA GLU A 9 1.48 0.62 -11.54
C GLU A 9 0.24 1.36 -12.06
N GLU A 10 -0.62 0.70 -12.83
CA GLU A 10 -1.88 1.25 -13.33
C GLU A 10 -2.86 1.56 -12.19
N SER A 11 -3.05 0.62 -11.25
CA SER A 11 -3.83 0.84 -10.04
C SER A 11 -3.25 1.98 -9.20
N PHE A 12 -1.92 2.05 -9.05
CA PHE A 12 -1.28 3.15 -8.33
C PHE A 12 -1.63 4.50 -8.96
N LYS A 13 -1.47 4.66 -10.28
CA LYS A 13 -1.81 5.91 -10.99
C LYS A 13 -3.29 6.26 -10.82
N LYS A 14 -4.17 5.28 -11.02
CA LYS A 14 -5.63 5.43 -10.83
C LYS A 14 -5.96 5.95 -9.44
N TYR A 15 -5.45 5.32 -8.40
CA TYR A 15 -5.78 5.69 -7.03
C TYR A 15 -5.05 6.94 -6.56
N ASN A 16 -3.87 7.24 -7.10
CA ASN A 16 -3.18 8.49 -6.83
C ASN A 16 -4.02 9.68 -7.32
N HIS A 17 -4.57 9.56 -8.52
CA HIS A 17 -5.49 10.53 -9.07
C HIS A 17 -6.79 10.64 -8.26
N GLN A 18 -7.42 9.50 -7.93
CA GLN A 18 -8.74 9.49 -7.30
C GLN A 18 -8.73 9.86 -5.82
N ILE A 19 -7.66 9.54 -5.07
CA ILE A 19 -7.64 9.58 -3.60
C ILE A 19 -6.60 10.57 -3.07
N PHE A 20 -5.48 10.74 -3.77
CA PHE A 20 -4.31 11.46 -3.27
C PHE A 20 -3.96 12.71 -4.09
N ASP A 21 -4.89 13.21 -4.91
CA ASP A 21 -4.75 14.43 -5.71
C ASP A 21 -3.46 14.45 -6.56
N ASP A 22 -3.09 13.30 -7.12
CA ASP A 22 -1.86 13.09 -7.89
C ASP A 22 -0.56 13.48 -7.18
N CYS A 23 -0.58 13.59 -5.85
CA CYS A 23 0.55 14.13 -5.10
C CYS A 23 1.65 13.12 -4.77
N LEU A 24 1.45 11.82 -5.04
CA LEU A 24 2.44 10.78 -4.80
C LEU A 24 3.26 10.47 -6.06
N PRO A 25 4.59 10.66 -6.05
CA PRO A 25 5.45 10.17 -7.11
C PRO A 25 5.39 8.65 -7.21
N ILE A 26 5.48 8.09 -8.42
CA ILE A 26 5.48 6.64 -8.62
C ILE A 26 6.65 6.01 -7.85
N PRO A 27 6.41 5.10 -6.88
CA PRO A 27 7.45 4.43 -6.15
C PRO A 27 8.03 3.26 -6.97
N VAL A 28 9.15 2.68 -6.52
CA VAL A 28 9.65 1.45 -7.12
C VAL A 28 8.65 0.32 -6.84
N ILE A 29 8.05 -0.24 -7.90
CA ILE A 29 7.13 -1.37 -7.81
C ILE A 29 7.89 -2.69 -7.82
N LYS A 30 7.55 -3.59 -6.89
CA LYS A 30 8.14 -4.92 -6.79
C LYS A 30 7.09 -6.00 -6.58
N LEU A 31 7.41 -7.20 -7.05
CA LEU A 31 6.72 -8.42 -6.67
C LEU A 31 7.53 -9.12 -5.56
N SER A 32 6.84 -9.83 -4.67
CA SER A 32 7.45 -10.63 -3.61
C SER A 32 6.75 -11.99 -3.50
N ARG A 33 7.40 -12.97 -2.85
CA ARG A 33 6.81 -14.26 -2.51
C ARG A 33 6.45 -14.38 -1.01
N ALA A 34 6.23 -13.24 -0.35
CA ALA A 34 5.98 -13.24 1.09
C ALA A 34 4.62 -13.89 1.42
N LYS A 35 4.63 -14.87 2.33
CA LYS A 35 3.40 -15.52 2.82
C LYS A 35 2.83 -14.92 4.10
N THR A 36 3.56 -14.01 4.75
CA THR A 36 3.10 -13.39 6.01
C THR A 36 2.40 -12.05 5.80
N ARG A 37 2.39 -11.54 4.57
CA ARG A 37 1.82 -10.24 4.19
C ARG A 37 1.49 -10.20 2.71
N LEU A 38 0.45 -9.44 2.37
CA LEU A 38 0.03 -9.24 0.98
C LEU A 38 0.72 -8.06 0.31
N GLY A 39 1.04 -7.03 1.09
CA GLY A 39 1.71 -5.81 0.64
C GLY A 39 2.80 -5.38 1.61
N GLN A 40 3.68 -4.52 1.12
CA GLN A 40 4.60 -3.75 1.94
C GLN A 40 5.00 -2.46 1.22
N MET A 41 4.80 -1.34 1.91
CA MET A 41 5.45 -0.07 1.65
C MET A 41 6.77 0.02 2.43
N ALA A 42 7.85 0.42 1.76
CA ALA A 42 9.16 0.62 2.37
C ALA A 42 9.84 1.88 1.83
N TYR A 43 10.74 2.46 2.62
CA TYR A 43 11.55 3.61 2.24
C TYR A 43 12.90 3.56 2.94
N LYS A 44 13.84 4.38 2.47
CA LYS A 44 15.06 4.73 3.21
C LYS A 44 14.85 6.05 3.95
N ARG A 45 15.61 6.25 5.02
CA ARG A 45 15.64 7.51 5.77
C ARG A 45 17.07 8.00 5.93
N LYS A 46 17.26 9.31 5.91
CA LYS A 46 18.52 9.96 6.28
C LYS A 46 18.23 11.19 7.13
N VAL A 47 19.12 11.51 8.05
CA VAL A 47 19.03 12.72 8.87
C VAL A 47 19.90 13.80 8.24
N ARG A 48 19.34 14.98 8.01
CA ARG A 48 20.05 16.16 7.51
C ARG A 48 19.68 17.35 8.38
N LEU A 49 20.67 17.93 9.05
CA LEU A 49 20.52 19.13 9.89
C LEU A 49 19.31 19.06 10.86
N GLY A 50 19.11 17.91 11.51
CA GLY A 50 18.00 17.71 12.45
C GLY A 50 16.65 17.35 11.80
N HIS A 51 16.55 17.33 10.47
CA HIS A 51 15.36 16.92 9.73
C HIS A 51 15.52 15.48 9.23
N ILE A 52 14.44 14.70 9.30
CA ILE A 52 14.38 13.36 8.71
C ILE A 52 13.87 13.48 7.29
N GLU A 53 14.66 13.02 6.33
CA GLU A 53 14.27 12.92 4.93
C GLU A 53 14.03 11.45 4.57
N TYR A 54 12.84 11.17 4.04
CA TYR A 54 12.44 9.85 3.53
C TYR A 54 12.61 9.83 2.00
N TYR A 55 13.16 8.75 1.48
CA TYR A 55 13.47 8.62 0.04
C TYR A 55 13.46 7.16 -0.40
N ASP A 56 13.58 6.93 -1.72
CA ASP A 56 13.70 5.58 -2.30
C ASP A 56 12.52 4.67 -1.88
N PHE A 57 11.31 5.23 -2.04
CA PHE A 57 10.04 4.60 -1.72
C PHE A 57 9.76 3.41 -2.63
N ARG A 58 9.19 2.37 -2.04
CA ARG A 58 8.88 1.10 -2.70
C ARG A 58 7.53 0.59 -2.24
N ILE A 59 6.77 0.02 -3.17
CA ILE A 59 5.60 -0.79 -2.89
C ILE A 59 5.88 -2.18 -3.44
N SER A 60 5.76 -3.19 -2.58
CA SER A 60 5.87 -4.59 -2.99
C SER A 60 4.57 -5.33 -2.69
N ILE A 61 4.11 -6.14 -3.64
CA ILE A 61 2.91 -6.96 -3.50
C ILE A 61 3.30 -8.44 -3.60
N SER A 62 2.67 -9.28 -2.77
CA SER A 62 2.91 -10.71 -2.78
C SER A 62 2.17 -11.40 -3.93
N THR A 63 2.89 -12.24 -4.66
CA THR A 63 2.32 -13.14 -5.68
C THR A 63 1.99 -14.52 -5.12
N ALA A 64 2.12 -14.72 -3.80
CA ALA A 64 1.82 -16.00 -3.15
C ALA A 64 0.31 -16.30 -3.03
N TYR A 65 -0.54 -15.34 -3.38
CA TYR A 65 -1.99 -15.42 -3.22
C TYR A 65 -2.71 -15.05 -4.52
N ASP A 66 -3.76 -15.80 -4.82
CA ASP A 66 -4.72 -15.44 -5.86
C ASP A 66 -5.81 -14.54 -5.27
N LEU A 67 -5.72 -13.23 -5.51
CA LEU A 67 -6.65 -12.26 -4.94
C LEU A 67 -7.71 -11.85 -5.95
N LEU A 68 -8.94 -11.62 -5.50
CA LEU A 68 -9.91 -10.87 -6.30
C LEU A 68 -9.34 -9.49 -6.62
N GLN A 69 -9.72 -8.94 -7.77
CA GLN A 69 -9.22 -7.65 -8.23
C GLN A 69 -9.43 -6.55 -7.17
N ASP A 70 -10.63 -6.47 -6.60
CA ASP A 70 -10.93 -5.52 -5.53
C ASP A 70 -10.08 -5.75 -4.28
N ALA A 71 -9.82 -7.00 -3.89
CA ALA A 71 -8.96 -7.26 -2.74
C ALA A 71 -7.51 -6.84 -3.00
N LEU A 72 -7.01 -7.03 -4.23
CA LEU A 72 -5.68 -6.57 -4.64
C LEU A 72 -5.60 -5.05 -4.63
N ASP A 73 -6.61 -4.36 -5.15
CA ASP A 73 -6.70 -2.90 -5.13
C ASP A 73 -6.73 -2.37 -3.68
N ASP A 74 -7.44 -3.01 -2.75
CA ASP A 74 -7.45 -2.62 -1.33
C ASP A 74 -6.07 -2.79 -0.67
N VAL A 75 -5.30 -3.83 -1.05
CA VAL A 75 -3.91 -3.99 -0.59
C VAL A 75 -3.03 -2.88 -1.16
N ILE A 76 -3.16 -2.54 -2.44
CA ILE A 76 -2.39 -1.46 -3.05
C ILE A 76 -2.68 -0.13 -2.34
N ILE A 77 -3.95 0.18 -2.13
CA ILE A 77 -4.39 1.39 -1.43
C ILE A 77 -3.88 1.42 0.02
N HIS A 78 -3.90 0.28 0.73
CA HIS A 78 -3.31 0.18 2.07
C HIS A 78 -1.85 0.63 2.08
N GLU A 79 -1.04 0.13 1.14
CA GLU A 79 0.36 0.53 1.01
C GLU A 79 0.51 2.00 0.57
N MET A 80 -0.41 2.52 -0.25
CA MET A 80 -0.43 3.94 -0.64
C MET A 80 -0.76 4.88 0.52
N ILE A 81 -1.62 4.49 1.47
CA ILE A 81 -1.88 5.28 2.68
C ILE A 81 -0.59 5.39 3.52
N HIS A 82 0.12 4.27 3.72
CA HIS A 82 1.43 4.31 4.37
C HIS A 82 2.41 5.22 3.63
N TYR A 83 2.43 5.12 2.30
CA TYR A 83 3.30 5.95 1.49
C TYR A 83 2.95 7.44 1.64
N TYR A 84 1.68 7.82 1.56
CA TYR A 84 1.24 9.19 1.73
C TYR A 84 1.66 9.79 3.08
N ILE A 85 1.46 9.05 4.17
CA ILE A 85 1.86 9.48 5.52
C ILE A 85 3.37 9.73 5.57
N ALA A 86 4.17 8.79 5.05
CA ALA A 86 5.63 8.90 5.05
C ALA A 86 6.14 10.02 4.13
N TYR A 87 5.57 10.14 2.93
CA TYR A 87 5.95 11.13 1.91
C TYR A 87 5.64 12.56 2.38
N LYS A 88 4.50 12.78 3.03
CA LYS A 88 4.13 14.07 3.62
C LYS A 88 4.79 14.34 4.97
N GLY A 89 5.59 13.42 5.49
CA GLY A 89 6.24 13.56 6.81
C GLY A 89 5.25 13.64 7.97
N ILE A 90 4.04 13.09 7.80
CA ILE A 90 2.99 13.16 8.82
C ILE A 90 3.35 12.20 9.95
N ARG A 91 3.41 12.72 11.18
CA ARG A 91 3.63 11.91 12.37
C ARG A 91 2.35 11.19 12.75
N ASP A 92 2.34 9.87 12.64
CA ASP A 92 1.25 9.02 13.14
C ASP A 92 1.59 8.42 14.52
N SER A 93 0.57 7.93 15.23
CA SER A 93 0.71 7.34 16.57
C SER A 93 1.25 5.91 16.56
N SER A 94 1.11 5.20 15.45
CA SER A 94 1.63 3.85 15.19
C SER A 94 1.56 3.56 13.69
N ALA A 95 1.95 2.37 13.24
CA ALA A 95 1.86 1.99 11.82
C ALA A 95 0.43 2.16 11.26
N HIS A 96 -0.59 1.83 12.04
CA HIS A 96 -2.00 2.04 11.69
C HIS A 96 -2.67 2.95 12.74
N GLY A 97 -2.06 4.11 12.96
CA GLY A 97 -2.47 5.08 13.96
C GLY A 97 -3.71 5.89 13.57
N LYS A 98 -3.90 7.02 14.25
CA LYS A 98 -5.05 7.90 14.03
C LYS A 98 -5.12 8.39 12.58
N MET A 99 -3.97 8.77 12.00
CA MET A 99 -3.94 9.30 10.65
C MET A 99 -4.25 8.22 9.62
N PHE A 100 -3.58 7.07 9.72
CA PHE A 100 -3.86 5.93 8.85
C PHE A 100 -5.35 5.57 8.86
N ARG A 101 -5.95 5.43 10.04
CA ARG A 101 -7.37 5.05 10.18
C ARG A 101 -8.32 6.11 9.65
N SER A 102 -7.98 7.39 9.81
CA SER A 102 -8.77 8.49 9.25
C SER A 102 -8.77 8.44 7.72
N LEU A 103 -7.60 8.33 7.09
CA LEU A 103 -7.47 8.18 5.63
C LEU A 103 -8.17 6.91 5.13
N MET A 104 -7.96 5.78 5.80
CA MET A 104 -8.66 4.52 5.49
C MET A 104 -10.18 4.69 5.54
N SER A 105 -10.72 5.38 6.55
CA SER A 105 -12.15 5.65 6.66
C SER A 105 -12.66 6.53 5.53
N VAL A 106 -11.92 7.57 5.14
CA VAL A 106 -12.25 8.41 3.98
C VAL A 106 -12.26 7.58 2.70
N VAL A 107 -11.24 6.75 2.49
CA VAL A 107 -11.15 5.88 1.32
C VAL A 107 -12.34 4.92 1.25
N ASN A 108 -12.66 4.26 2.35
CA ASN A 108 -13.75 3.28 2.37
C ASN A 108 -15.12 3.95 2.17
N THR A 109 -15.34 5.13 2.76
CA THR A 109 -16.65 5.80 2.70
C THR A 109 -16.87 6.55 1.39
N ARG A 110 -15.85 7.23 0.85
CA ARG A 110 -16.00 8.08 -0.33
C ARG A 110 -15.74 7.35 -1.65
N HIS A 111 -14.93 6.30 -1.64
CA HIS A 111 -14.51 5.59 -2.86
C HIS A 111 -15.02 4.14 -2.90
N GLY A 112 -15.90 3.74 -1.98
CA GLY A 112 -16.50 2.41 -1.94
C GLY A 112 -15.50 1.27 -1.75
N ARG A 113 -14.33 1.56 -1.17
CA ARG A 113 -13.24 0.60 -0.93
C ARG A 113 -13.39 -0.11 0.41
N HIS A 114 -12.70 -1.24 0.61
CA HIS A 114 -12.84 -2.07 1.81
C HIS A 114 -11.48 -2.32 2.47
N VAL A 115 -10.65 -1.27 2.50
CA VAL A 115 -9.32 -1.28 3.11
C VAL A 115 -9.43 -1.59 4.59
N SER A 116 -8.58 -2.49 5.07
CA SER A 116 -8.52 -2.88 6.48
C SER A 116 -7.10 -2.78 7.02
N VAL A 117 -6.97 -2.64 8.34
CA VAL A 117 -5.66 -2.64 9.04
C VAL A 117 -5.06 -4.04 9.15
N SER A 118 -5.88 -5.08 8.99
CA SER A 118 -5.44 -6.47 9.00
C SER A 118 -6.23 -7.28 7.97
N VAL A 119 -5.50 -7.89 7.04
CA VAL A 119 -6.11 -8.87 6.14
C VAL A 119 -6.06 -10.23 6.84
N LYS A 120 -7.23 -10.81 7.11
CA LYS A 120 -7.32 -12.18 7.64
C LYS A 120 -6.92 -13.17 6.56
N GLN A 121 -5.64 -13.58 6.56
CA GLN A 121 -5.07 -14.50 5.57
C GLN A 121 -5.74 -15.88 5.56
N ARG A 122 -6.42 -16.26 6.65
CA ARG A 122 -7.00 -17.58 6.90
C ARG A 122 -8.03 -18.05 5.86
N ASN A 123 -8.56 -17.15 5.03
CA ASN A 123 -9.53 -17.45 3.98
C ASN A 123 -9.00 -17.18 2.55
N LEU A 124 -7.70 -16.87 2.39
CA LEU A 124 -7.11 -16.60 1.08
C LEU A 124 -6.62 -17.89 0.43
N LYS A 125 -6.84 -17.99 -0.88
CA LYS A 125 -6.32 -19.11 -1.67
C LYS A 125 -4.82 -18.89 -1.90
N GLU A 126 -4.00 -19.58 -1.12
CA GLU A 126 -2.56 -19.67 -1.37
C GLU A 126 -2.31 -20.36 -2.70
N MET A 127 -1.34 -19.84 -3.44
CA MET A 127 -0.80 -20.55 -4.59
C MET A 127 0.10 -21.67 -4.07
N VAL A 128 -0.34 -22.90 -4.28
CA VAL A 128 0.50 -24.09 -4.13
C VAL A 128 1.36 -24.15 -5.39
N GLU A 129 2.69 -24.07 -5.24
CA GLU A 129 3.59 -24.28 -6.38
C GLU A 129 3.41 -25.73 -6.88
N PRO A 130 3.40 -25.97 -8.21
CA PRO A 130 3.36 -27.32 -8.76
C PRO A 130 4.58 -28.16 -8.35
#